data_AF-A0A496WEE8-F1
#
_entry.id   AF-A0A496WEE8-F1
#
_cell.length_a   1.000
_cell.length_b   1.000
_cell.length_c   1.000
_cell.angle_alpha   90.00
_cell.angle_beta   90.00
_cell.angle_gamma   90.00
#
_symmetry.space_group_name_H-M   'P 1'
#
loop_
_entity.id
_entity.type
_entity.pdbx_description
1 polymer ?
#
loop_
_entity_poly.entity_id
_entity_poly.type
_entity_poly.pdbx_seq_one_letter_code
_entity_poly.pdbx_strand_id
1 'polypeptide(L)'
;DAGYLVGFHFHPIVHYDQWQQDYAHVVEQLSALFEPEEVALVSMGTLTYIKSVMREIRKRAIPTQILKMPMVDSNGKQSYPDEIKLTLFSHVYNSFPENWKSDVFYYLCMENPRLWKPVFGYEYASNDEFETAMKNAYMDKIKLRAEA
;
A
#
# COMPACT_ATOMS: atom_id res chain seq x y z
N ASP A 1 -18.13 16.17 -10.20
CA ASP A 1 -16.73 15.74 -10.24
C ASP A 1 -16.00 16.44 -11.40
N ALA A 2 -14.68 16.58 -11.36
CA ALA A 2 -13.86 17.23 -12.39
C ALA A 2 -13.23 16.25 -13.40
N GLY A 3 -13.50 14.95 -13.27
CA GLY A 3 -13.07 13.93 -14.24
C GLY A 3 -11.61 13.51 -14.08
N TYR A 4 -10.95 13.84 -12.97
CA TYR A 4 -9.57 13.41 -12.73
C TYR A 4 -9.51 11.95 -12.27
N LEU A 5 -8.47 11.24 -12.71
CA LEU A 5 -8.08 9.98 -12.10
C LEU A 5 -7.48 10.24 -10.71
N VAL A 6 -7.81 9.37 -9.76
CA VAL A 6 -7.30 9.43 -8.39
C VAL A 6 -6.39 8.24 -8.08
N GLY A 7 -5.54 8.40 -7.07
CA GLY A 7 -4.69 7.32 -6.57
C GLY A 7 -4.72 7.30 -5.05
N PHE A 8 -4.77 6.11 -4.47
CA PHE A 8 -4.79 5.95 -3.02
C PHE A 8 -3.46 5.42 -2.49
N HIS A 9 -2.95 6.05 -1.43
CA HIS A 9 -1.66 5.72 -0.84
C HIS A 9 -1.84 5.28 0.62
N PHE A 10 -1.89 3.97 0.82
CA PHE A 10 -1.93 3.32 2.13
C PHE A 10 -0.51 3.23 2.68
N HIS A 11 0.00 4.34 3.20
CA HIS A 11 1.32 4.37 3.78
C HIS A 11 1.41 5.43 4.91
N PRO A 12 1.77 5.03 6.14
CA PRO A 12 2.07 3.67 6.55
C PRO A 12 0.80 2.85 6.84
N ILE A 13 0.81 1.57 6.50
CA ILE A 13 -0.07 0.57 7.12
C ILE A 13 0.52 0.21 8.49
N VAL A 14 -0.32 0.20 9.52
CA VAL A 14 0.06 0.03 10.92
C VAL A 14 -0.59 -1.22 11.51
N HIS A 15 0.17 -2.01 12.27
CA HIS A 15 -0.32 -3.21 12.95
C HIS A 15 -0.70 -2.87 14.41
N TYR A 16 -1.99 -2.68 14.67
CA TYR A 16 -2.55 -2.32 15.97
C TYR A 16 -3.83 -3.11 16.24
N ASP A 17 -4.34 -3.11 17.47
CA ASP A 17 -5.59 -3.80 17.78
C ASP A 17 -6.74 -3.30 16.87
N GLN A 18 -7.51 -4.22 16.27
CA GLN A 18 -8.58 -3.92 15.28
C GLN A 18 -8.14 -3.48 13.88
N TRP A 19 -6.83 -3.53 13.56
CA TRP A 19 -6.34 -3.12 12.23
C TRP A 19 -7.09 -3.80 11.08
N GLN A 20 -7.47 -5.07 11.23
CA GLN A 20 -8.17 -5.83 10.17
C GLN A 20 -9.52 -5.21 9.83
N GLN A 21 -10.35 -4.96 10.85
CA GLN A 21 -11.67 -4.37 10.70
C GLN A 21 -11.57 -2.96 10.13
N ASP A 22 -10.65 -2.17 10.66
CA ASP A 22 -10.52 -0.77 10.29
C ASP A 22 -10.03 -0.61 8.84
N TYR A 23 -9.03 -1.39 8.41
CA TYR A 23 -8.58 -1.34 7.02
C TYR A 23 -9.62 -1.94 6.04
N ALA A 24 -10.35 -2.99 6.43
CA ALA A 24 -11.45 -3.49 5.61
C ALA A 24 -12.56 -2.43 5.43
N HIS A 25 -12.88 -1.70 6.50
CA HIS A 25 -13.87 -0.62 6.44
C HIS A 25 -13.40 0.56 5.59
N VAL A 26 -12.11 0.92 5.64
CA VAL A 26 -11.55 1.94 4.73
C VAL A 26 -11.69 1.51 3.28
N VAL A 27 -11.39 0.24 2.97
CA VAL A 27 -11.54 -0.30 1.62
C VAL A 27 -13.01 -0.31 1.19
N GLU A 28 -13.93 -0.72 2.06
CA GLU A 28 -15.39 -0.65 1.81
C GLU A 28 -15.84 0.77 1.47
N GLN A 29 -15.41 1.77 2.24
CA GLN A 29 -15.73 3.18 1.98
C GLN A 29 -15.18 3.65 0.64
N LEU A 30 -13.93 3.30 0.32
CA LEU A 30 -13.32 3.66 -0.96
C LEU A 30 -14.07 3.03 -2.14
N SER A 31 -14.36 1.74 -2.06
CA SER A 31 -15.08 1.00 -3.10
C SER A 31 -16.56 1.39 -3.23
N ALA A 32 -17.13 2.07 -2.23
CA ALA A 32 -18.47 2.65 -2.32
C ALA A 32 -18.48 4.08 -2.89
N LEU A 33 -17.34 4.79 -2.87
CA LEU A 33 -17.22 6.19 -3.28
C LEU A 33 -16.62 6.38 -4.67
N PHE A 34 -15.88 5.40 -5.17
CA PHE A 34 -15.18 5.46 -6.45
C PHE A 34 -15.46 4.23 -7.29
N GLU A 35 -15.63 4.42 -8.59
CA GLU A 35 -15.59 3.30 -9.52
C GLU A 35 -14.12 2.95 -9.84
N PRO A 36 -13.77 1.66 -10.06
CA PRO A 36 -12.40 1.24 -10.36
C PRO A 36 -11.75 2.01 -11.50
N GLU A 37 -12.53 2.39 -12.52
CA GLU A 37 -12.10 3.14 -13.70
C GLU A 37 -11.58 4.54 -13.36
N GLU A 38 -12.04 5.11 -12.24
CA GLU A 38 -11.61 6.42 -11.74
C GLU A 38 -10.31 6.36 -10.95
N VAL A 39 -9.88 5.15 -10.57
CA VAL A 39 -8.74 4.91 -9.71
C VAL A 39 -7.56 4.39 -10.53
N ALA A 40 -6.52 5.21 -10.67
CA ALA A 40 -5.32 4.84 -11.39
C ALA A 40 -4.48 3.80 -10.63
N LEU A 41 -4.40 3.94 -9.31
CA LEU A 41 -3.53 3.11 -8.48
C LEU A 41 -4.02 2.99 -7.04
N VAL A 42 -3.63 1.87 -6.42
CA VAL A 42 -3.58 1.72 -4.96
C VAL A 42 -2.17 1.28 -4.59
N SER A 43 -1.52 2.04 -3.73
CA SER A 43 -0.18 1.74 -3.25
C SER A 43 -0.19 1.47 -1.76
N MET A 44 0.57 0.45 -1.34
CA MET A 44 0.63 0.03 0.06
C MET A 44 2.07 0.00 0.54
N GLY A 45 2.33 0.46 1.76
CA GLY A 45 3.63 0.25 2.39
C GLY A 45 3.54 0.37 3.90
N THR A 46 4.44 -0.30 4.59
CA THR A 46 4.41 -0.36 6.05
C THR A 46 5.26 0.72 6.69
N LEU A 47 4.98 0.95 7.96
CA LEU A 47 5.79 1.83 8.79
C LEU A 47 7.28 1.46 8.73
N THR A 48 8.11 2.45 8.40
CA THR A 48 9.56 2.30 8.31
C THR A 48 10.26 3.48 8.98
N TYR A 49 11.23 3.19 9.84
CA TYR A 49 11.99 4.17 10.59
C TYR A 49 13.48 4.14 10.25
N ILE A 50 14.08 5.33 10.15
CA ILE A 50 15.53 5.46 10.31
C ILE A 50 15.86 5.59 11.80
N LYS A 51 17.02 5.08 12.22
CA LYS A 51 17.43 5.06 13.64
C LYS A 51 17.44 6.46 14.27
N SER A 52 17.79 7.49 13.50
CA SER A 52 17.76 8.89 13.96
C SER A 52 16.35 9.36 14.32
N VAL A 53 15.32 8.99 13.53
CA VAL A 53 13.93 9.34 13.81
C VAL A 53 13.42 8.66 15.06
N MET A 54 13.72 7.36 15.25
CA MET A 54 13.34 6.66 16.49
C MET A 54 13.94 7.32 17.73
N ARG A 55 15.20 7.77 17.65
CA ARG A 55 15.86 8.49 18.73
C ARG A 55 15.15 9.81 19.05
N GLU A 56 14.75 10.58 18.04
CA GLU A 56 14.03 11.83 18.26
C GLU A 56 12.62 11.60 18.83
N ILE A 57 11.90 10.56 18.38
CA ILE A 57 10.59 10.19 18.95
C ILE A 57 10.72 9.90 20.46
N ARG A 58 11.75 9.14 20.87
CA ARG A 58 12.01 8.84 22.29
C ARG A 58 12.31 10.10 23.11
N LYS A 59 13.10 11.03 22.55
CA LYS A 59 13.45 12.29 23.22
C LYS A 59 12.26 13.22 23.45
N ARG A 60 11.29 13.22 22.53
CA ARG A 60 10.11 14.10 22.62
C ARG A 60 9.20 13.77 23.81
N ALA A 61 9.37 12.60 24.45
CA ALA A 61 8.58 12.15 25.60
C ALA A 61 7.06 12.24 25.40
N ILE A 62 6.59 12.21 24.14
CA ILE A 62 5.17 12.17 23.81
C ILE A 62 4.66 10.75 24.12
N PRO A 63 3.55 10.59 24.86
CA PRO A 63 2.93 9.30 25.06
C PRO A 63 2.57 8.67 23.70
N THR A 64 3.29 7.61 23.32
CA THR A 64 3.06 6.88 22.06
C THR A 64 3.41 5.40 22.21
N GLN A 65 2.72 4.56 21.46
CA GLN A 65 3.01 3.12 21.37
C GLN A 65 3.77 2.76 20.08
N ILE A 66 4.05 3.73 19.21
CA ILE A 66 4.52 3.48 17.84
C ILE A 66 5.89 2.77 17.79
N LEU A 67 6.71 2.92 18.84
CA LEU A 67 8.01 2.25 18.95
C LEU A 67 7.96 0.93 19.73
N LYS A 68 6.78 0.51 20.21
CA LYS A 68 6.59 -0.76 20.94
C LYS A 68 6.25 -1.93 20.02
N MET A 69 5.97 -1.66 18.75
CA MET A 69 5.61 -2.68 17.78
C MET A 69 6.84 -3.50 17.37
N PRO A 70 6.67 -4.77 16.92
CA PRO A 70 7.78 -5.58 16.45
C PRO A 70 8.50 -4.92 15.26
N MET A 71 9.80 -4.70 15.38
CA MET A 71 10.61 -4.06 14.34
C MET A 71 11.89 -4.85 14.11
N VAL A 72 12.26 -5.05 12.85
CA VAL A 72 13.49 -5.71 12.40
C VAL A 72 14.25 -4.79 11.44
N ASP A 73 15.55 -5.05 11.29
CA ASP A 73 16.32 -4.36 10.26
C ASP A 73 15.88 -4.79 8.86
N SER A 74 15.59 -3.79 8.04
CA SER A 74 15.20 -3.92 6.65
C SER A 74 16.04 -2.92 5.86
N ASN A 75 17.20 -3.38 5.38
CA ASN A 75 18.18 -2.59 4.63
C ASN A 75 18.62 -1.31 5.36
N GLY A 76 18.97 -1.41 6.64
CA GLY A 76 19.45 -0.28 7.46
C GLY A 76 18.35 0.64 7.99
N LYS A 77 17.09 0.34 7.67
CA LYS A 77 15.90 0.93 8.30
C LYS A 77 15.23 -0.09 9.22
N GLN A 78 14.34 0.35 10.08
CA GLN A 78 13.57 -0.50 10.98
C GLN A 78 12.12 -0.57 10.49
N SER A 79 11.60 -1.76 10.26
CA SER A 79 10.23 -1.98 9.78
C SER A 79 9.68 -3.30 10.35
N TYR A 80 8.42 -3.64 10.08
CA TYR A 80 7.86 -4.89 10.60
C TYR A 80 8.58 -6.13 10.05
N PRO A 81 8.57 -7.27 10.77
CA PRO A 81 8.86 -8.57 10.20
C PRO A 81 8.02 -8.87 8.96
N ASP A 82 8.59 -9.58 7.99
CA ASP A 82 7.92 -9.92 6.73
C ASP A 82 6.58 -10.66 6.95
N GLU A 83 6.47 -11.51 7.98
CA GLU A 83 5.21 -12.20 8.34
C GLU A 83 4.07 -11.23 8.68
N ILE A 84 4.37 -10.15 9.41
CA ILE A 84 3.40 -9.11 9.73
C ILE A 84 3.05 -8.33 8.46
N LYS A 85 4.06 -7.98 7.64
CA LYS A 85 3.83 -7.27 6.37
C LYS A 85 2.93 -8.05 5.41
N LEU A 86 3.20 -9.34 5.25
CA LEU A 86 2.37 -10.24 4.43
C LEU A 86 0.93 -10.24 4.92
N THR A 87 0.72 -10.41 6.23
CA THR A 87 -0.62 -10.43 6.81
C THR A 87 -1.35 -9.11 6.57
N LEU A 88 -0.68 -7.97 6.82
CA LEU A 88 -1.23 -6.63 6.59
C LEU A 88 -1.60 -6.42 5.12
N PHE A 89 -0.66 -6.61 4.20
CA PHE A 89 -0.85 -6.33 2.78
C PHE A 89 -1.88 -7.27 2.15
N SER A 90 -1.81 -8.57 2.43
CA SER A 90 -2.79 -9.53 1.91
C SER A 90 -4.19 -9.22 2.42
N HIS A 91 -4.35 -8.81 3.69
CA HIS A 91 -5.66 -8.45 4.21
C HIS A 91 -6.23 -7.20 3.53
N VAL A 92 -5.43 -6.13 3.40
CA VAL A 92 -5.88 -4.91 2.71
C VAL A 92 -6.22 -5.21 1.24
N TYR A 93 -5.35 -5.90 0.52
CA TYR A 93 -5.58 -6.26 -0.88
C TYR A 93 -6.82 -7.16 -1.06
N ASN A 94 -7.00 -8.17 -0.21
CA ASN A 94 -8.15 -9.07 -0.28
C ASN A 94 -9.47 -8.44 0.16
N SER A 95 -9.42 -7.31 0.85
CA SER A 95 -10.64 -6.55 1.21
C SER A 95 -11.24 -5.82 0.00
N PHE A 96 -10.45 -5.59 -1.06
CA PHE A 96 -10.97 -4.96 -2.28
C PHE A 96 -11.87 -5.93 -3.07
N PRO A 97 -12.94 -5.42 -3.70
CA PRO A 97 -13.76 -6.20 -4.63
C PRO A 97 -12.96 -6.76 -5.82
N GLU A 98 -13.48 -7.82 -6.45
CA GLU A 98 -12.77 -8.49 -7.56
C GLU A 98 -12.57 -7.58 -8.79
N ASN A 99 -13.53 -6.72 -9.14
CA ASN A 99 -13.37 -5.74 -10.22
C ASN A 99 -12.27 -4.70 -9.92
N TRP A 100 -12.08 -4.35 -8.66
CA TRP A 100 -10.96 -3.49 -8.26
C TRP A 100 -9.62 -4.17 -8.48
N LYS A 101 -9.51 -5.50 -8.26
CA LYS A 101 -8.26 -6.26 -8.45
C LYS A 101 -7.86 -6.39 -9.92
N SER A 102 -8.82 -6.42 -10.84
CA SER A 102 -8.53 -6.45 -12.28
C SER A 102 -8.24 -5.07 -12.86
N ASP A 103 -8.91 -4.03 -12.36
CA ASP A 103 -8.96 -2.75 -13.06
C ASP A 103 -8.08 -1.67 -12.43
N VAL A 104 -7.63 -1.85 -11.18
CA VAL A 104 -6.76 -0.89 -10.48
C VAL A 104 -5.34 -1.44 -10.40
N PHE A 105 -4.35 -0.58 -10.62
CA PHE A 105 -2.95 -0.97 -10.53
C PHE A 105 -2.48 -0.98 -9.06
N TYR A 106 -2.05 -2.15 -8.56
CA TYR A 106 -1.53 -2.29 -7.19
C TYR A 106 -0.01 -2.42 -7.15
N TYR A 107 0.60 -1.76 -6.16
CA TYR A 107 2.03 -1.95 -5.88
C TYR A 107 2.39 -1.77 -4.40
N LEU A 108 3.50 -2.40 -3.99
CA LEU A 108 4.09 -2.21 -2.66
C LEU A 108 5.18 -1.14 -2.70
N CYS A 109 4.99 -0.04 -1.99
CA CYS A 109 5.86 1.13 -2.00
C CYS A 109 7.09 0.93 -1.11
N MET A 110 8.28 0.92 -1.71
CA MET A 110 9.56 0.75 -1.00
C MET A 110 9.66 -0.56 -0.19
N GLU A 111 8.89 -1.57 -0.57
CA GLU A 111 8.87 -2.89 0.07
C GLU A 111 9.65 -3.93 -0.72
N ASN A 112 10.03 -5.01 -0.04
CA ASN A 112 10.84 -6.06 -0.65
C ASN A 112 10.05 -6.83 -1.74
N PRO A 113 10.63 -7.05 -2.94
CA PRO A 113 10.00 -7.81 -4.02
C PRO A 113 9.41 -9.17 -3.60
N ARG A 114 10.02 -9.86 -2.63
CA ARG A 114 9.52 -11.17 -2.16
C ARG A 114 8.12 -11.15 -1.55
N LEU A 115 7.61 -9.97 -1.18
CA LEU A 115 6.26 -9.80 -0.66
C LEU A 115 5.20 -9.73 -1.77
N TRP A 116 5.58 -9.43 -3.00
CA TRP A 116 4.64 -9.12 -4.09
C TRP A 116 3.85 -10.35 -4.53
N LYS A 117 4.53 -11.42 -4.93
CA LYS A 117 3.87 -12.64 -5.39
C LYS A 117 2.96 -13.26 -4.33
N PRO A 118 3.34 -13.35 -3.04
CA PRO A 118 2.42 -13.80 -1.99
C PRO A 118 1.20 -12.89 -1.76
N VAL A 119 1.32 -11.58 -1.95
CA VAL A 119 0.23 -10.61 -1.72
C VAL A 119 -0.70 -10.53 -2.93
N PHE A 120 -0.14 -10.34 -4.12
CA PHE A 120 -0.89 -10.04 -5.35
C PHE A 120 -1.05 -11.23 -6.30
N GLY A 121 -0.25 -12.28 -6.14
CA GLY A 121 -0.14 -13.39 -7.10
C GLY A 121 0.84 -13.12 -8.25
N TYR A 122 1.39 -11.90 -8.36
CA TYR A 122 2.38 -11.51 -9.36
C TYR A 122 3.53 -10.70 -8.73
N GLU A 123 4.65 -10.62 -9.45
CA GLU A 123 5.82 -9.81 -9.11
C GLU A 123 6.49 -9.32 -10.40
N TYR A 124 7.37 -8.34 -10.28
CA TYR A 124 8.18 -7.84 -11.38
C TYR A 124 9.65 -8.22 -11.15
N ALA A 125 10.35 -8.61 -12.22
CA ALA A 125 11.75 -9.03 -12.13
C ALA A 125 12.71 -7.85 -11.90
N SER A 126 12.30 -6.64 -12.25
CA SER A 126 13.09 -5.42 -12.08
C SER A 126 12.23 -4.18 -11.83
N ASN A 127 12.87 -3.11 -11.35
CA ASN A 127 12.23 -1.81 -11.24
C ASN A 127 11.79 -1.26 -12.61
N ASP A 128 12.55 -1.54 -13.68
CA ASP A 128 12.23 -1.09 -15.04
C ASP A 128 10.95 -1.78 -15.56
N GLU A 129 10.80 -3.07 -15.28
CA GLU A 129 9.58 -3.82 -15.63
C GLU A 129 8.37 -3.30 -14.85
N PHE A 130 8.54 -3.10 -13.54
CA PHE A 130 7.52 -2.48 -12.69
C PHE A 130 7.11 -1.10 -13.20
N GLU A 131 8.07 -0.22 -13.48
CA GLU A 131 7.83 1.14 -13.96
C GLU A 131 7.11 1.14 -15.31
N THR A 132 7.50 0.22 -16.21
CA THR A 132 6.83 0.04 -17.50
C THR A 132 5.38 -0.39 -17.33
N ALA A 133 5.12 -1.42 -16.50
CA ALA A 133 3.78 -1.91 -16.22
C ALA A 133 2.90 -0.81 -15.59
N MET A 134 3.44 -0.07 -14.63
CA MET A 134 2.78 1.05 -13.98
C MET A 134 2.39 2.14 -14.98
N LYS A 135 3.35 2.58 -15.81
CA LYS A 135 3.09 3.61 -16.83
C LYS A 135 2.02 3.17 -17.82
N ASN A 136 2.08 1.93 -18.29
CA ASN A 136 1.08 1.41 -19.22
C ASN A 136 -0.32 1.42 -18.60
N ALA A 137 -0.48 0.89 -17.39
CA ALA A 137 -1.76 0.88 -16.69
C ALA A 137 -2.35 2.29 -16.50
N TYR A 138 -1.52 3.27 -16.14
CA TYR A 138 -1.98 4.65 -15.96
C TYR A 138 -2.37 5.29 -17.30
N MET A 139 -1.55 5.11 -18.33
CA MET A 139 -1.82 5.67 -19.65
C MET A 139 -3.08 5.07 -20.28
N ASP A 140 -3.36 3.79 -20.05
CA ASP A 140 -4.56 3.14 -20.57
C ASP A 140 -5.82 3.73 -19.91
N LYS A 141 -5.82 3.97 -18.60
CA LYS A 141 -6.93 4.69 -17.93
C LYS A 141 -7.08 6.13 -18.41
N ILE A 142 -5.97 6.84 -18.63
CA ILE A 142 -6.01 8.21 -19.15
C ILE A 142 -6.69 8.25 -20.53
N LYS A 143 -6.36 7.29 -21.42
CA LYS A 143 -6.98 7.20 -22.74
C LYS A 143 -8.47 6.87 -22.65
N LEU A 144 -8.83 5.84 -21.86
CA LEU A 144 -10.22 5.45 -21.67
C LEU A 144 -11.08 6.62 -21.18
N ARG A 145 -10.55 7.46 -20.29
CA ARG A 145 -11.27 8.62 -19.76
C ARG A 145 -11.28 9.83 -20.69
N ALA A 146 -10.33 9.94 -21.62
CA ALA A 146 -10.36 10.95 -22.67
C ALA A 146 -11.38 10.63 -23.78
N GLU A 147 -11.79 9.37 -23.90
CA GLU A 147 -12.75 8.87 -24.88
C GLU A 147 -14.20 8.80 -24.34
N ALA A 148 -14.39 8.91 -23.02
CA ALA A 148 -15.69 8.89 -22.34
C ALA A 148 -16.30 10.29 -22.19
#